data_AF-A0A7X0GYR2-F1
#
_entry.id   AF-A0A7X0GYR2-F1
#
_cell.length_a   1.000
_cell.length_b   1.000
_cell.length_c   1.000
_cell.angle_alpha   90.00
_cell.angle_beta   90.00
_cell.angle_gamma   90.00
#
_symmetry.space_group_name_H-M   'P 1'
#
loop_
_entity.id
_entity.type
_entity.pdbx_description
1 polymer ?
#
loop_
_entity_poly.entity_id
_entity_poly.type
_entity_poly.pdbx_seq_one_letter_code
_entity_poly.pdbx_strand_id
1 'polypeptide(L)'
;MTTDYRPRLFERDEDIRAIGSGLLARTLPREAWTHEAHLAACLWLLSERPDVNVDAEIATIIRRFNESVGGVNDDTQGYHDSITRAYVAGVRAFLSQTPETRLAERVNALLLSDIGGRDWPLRFYSRELLFSVPARRGFVEPDLAPLP
;
A
#
# COMPACT_ATOMS: atom_id res chain seq x y z
N MET A 1 -19.83 -11.75 11.96
CA MET A 1 -20.34 -10.42 11.59
C MET A 1 -19.16 -9.62 11.07
N THR A 2 -18.87 -9.71 9.78
CA THR A 2 -17.91 -8.82 9.13
C THR A 2 -18.60 -7.47 9.02
N THR A 3 -18.09 -6.46 9.72
CA THR A 3 -18.47 -5.08 9.47
C THR A 3 -18.24 -4.81 7.99
N ASP A 4 -19.28 -4.36 7.28
CA ASP A 4 -19.21 -3.90 5.90
C ASP A 4 -18.26 -2.68 5.85
N TYR A 5 -16.96 -2.94 5.71
CA TYR A 5 -15.97 -1.88 5.54
C TYR A 5 -16.14 -1.31 4.15
N ARG A 6 -16.58 -0.06 4.07
CA ARG A 6 -16.60 0.70 2.82
C ARG A 6 -15.39 1.65 2.83
N PRO A 7 -14.46 1.52 1.88
CA PRO A 7 -13.32 2.42 1.82
C PRO A 7 -13.78 3.86 1.54
N ARG A 8 -13.06 4.83 2.10
CA ARG A 8 -13.27 6.24 1.73
C ARG A 8 -12.69 6.49 0.34
N LEU A 9 -13.54 6.92 -0.59
CA LEU A 9 -13.14 7.23 -1.96
C LEU A 9 -12.56 8.65 -2.10
N PHE A 10 -11.77 8.85 -3.14
CA PHE A 10 -11.16 10.13 -3.49
C PHE A 10 -11.97 10.85 -4.57
N GLU A 11 -12.20 12.15 -4.39
CA GLU A 11 -12.92 12.96 -5.39
C GLU A 11 -12.00 13.51 -6.47
N ARG A 12 -10.75 13.84 -6.11
CA ARG A 12 -9.83 14.60 -6.96
C ARG A 12 -8.47 13.94 -7.04
N ASP A 13 -7.85 14.05 -8.22
CA ASP A 13 -6.51 13.52 -8.48
C ASP A 13 -5.47 14.23 -7.61
N GLU A 14 -5.68 15.53 -7.35
CA GLU A 14 -4.80 16.37 -6.54
C GLU A 14 -4.70 15.89 -5.10
N ASP A 15 -5.78 15.31 -4.54
CA ASP A 15 -5.77 14.78 -3.17
C ASP A 15 -4.86 13.55 -3.06
N ILE A 16 -4.82 12.72 -4.11
CA ILE A 16 -3.93 11.55 -4.19
C ILE A 16 -2.48 11.99 -4.40
N ARG A 17 -2.24 12.94 -5.29
CA ARG A 17 -0.89 13.51 -5.51
C ARG A 17 -0.36 14.20 -4.24
N ALA A 18 -1.23 14.86 -3.47
CA ALA A 18 -0.87 15.47 -2.20
C ALA A 18 -0.49 14.42 -1.14
N ILE A 19 -1.20 13.28 -1.08
CA ILE A 19 -0.83 12.15 -0.22
C ILE A 19 0.55 11.62 -0.61
N GLY A 20 0.76 11.29 -1.88
CA GLY A 20 2.01 10.73 -2.37
C GLY A 20 3.19 11.70 -2.20
N SER A 21 3.00 12.97 -2.53
CA SER A 21 4.04 14.00 -2.35
C SER A 21 4.32 14.26 -0.87
N GLY A 22 3.29 14.28 -0.03
CA GLY A 22 3.43 14.44 1.42
C GLY A 22 4.11 13.25 2.09
N LEU A 23 3.89 12.03 1.60
CA LEU A 23 4.63 10.83 2.02
C LEU A 23 6.14 11.00 1.73
N LEU A 24 6.49 11.34 0.48
CA LEU A 24 7.88 11.49 0.06
C LEU A 24 8.58 12.65 0.77
N ALA A 25 7.88 13.77 0.96
CA ALA A 25 8.39 14.95 1.65
C ALA A 25 8.35 14.82 3.19
N ARG A 26 7.67 13.80 3.72
CA ARG A 26 7.43 13.60 5.16
C ARG A 26 6.64 14.74 5.82
N THR A 27 5.65 15.26 5.09
CA THR A 27 4.76 16.34 5.53
C THR A 27 3.30 15.91 5.67
N LEU A 28 2.97 14.67 5.29
CA LEU A 28 1.62 14.12 5.47
C LEU A 28 1.32 13.92 6.98
N PRO A 29 0.18 14.42 7.51
CA PRO A 29 -0.21 14.15 8.89
C PRO A 29 -0.41 12.66 9.15
N ARG A 30 -0.10 12.19 10.36
CA ARG A 30 -0.19 10.77 10.74
C ARG A 30 -1.60 10.20 10.54
N GLU A 31 -2.62 10.97 10.90
CA GLU A 31 -4.03 10.60 10.77
C GLU A 31 -4.49 10.44 9.31
N ALA A 32 -3.79 11.06 8.37
CA ALA A 32 -4.07 10.92 6.94
C ALA A 32 -3.44 9.65 6.35
N TRP A 33 -2.57 8.95 7.07
CA TRP A 33 -1.91 7.72 6.61
C TRP A 33 -2.79 6.47 6.83
N THR A 34 -3.97 6.46 6.23
CA THR A 34 -4.95 5.37 6.28
C THR A 34 -4.65 4.27 5.27
N HIS A 35 -5.35 3.13 5.34
CA HIS A 35 -5.25 2.06 4.33
C HIS A 35 -5.49 2.56 2.90
N GLU A 36 -6.51 3.40 2.72
CA GLU A 36 -6.82 4.02 1.42
C GLU A 36 -5.68 4.91 0.94
N ALA A 37 -5.05 5.66 1.83
CA ALA A 37 -3.88 6.48 1.51
C ALA A 37 -2.66 5.64 1.10
N HIS A 38 -2.45 4.47 1.70
CA HIS A 38 -1.38 3.55 1.29
C HIS A 38 -1.58 3.08 -0.16
N LEU A 39 -2.80 2.64 -0.50
CA LEU A 39 -3.13 2.16 -1.85
C LEU A 39 -3.08 3.30 -2.88
N ALA A 40 -3.59 4.49 -2.52
CA ALA A 40 -3.53 5.68 -3.35
C ALA A 40 -2.08 6.09 -3.65
N ALA A 41 -1.23 6.15 -2.62
CA ALA A 41 0.19 6.47 -2.77
C ALA A 41 0.94 5.41 -3.59
N CYS A 42 0.67 4.12 -3.37
CA CYS A 42 1.30 3.03 -4.12
C CYS A 42 0.95 3.10 -5.60
N LEU A 43 -0.33 3.26 -5.94
CA LEU A 43 -0.77 3.40 -7.33
C LEU A 43 -0.15 4.64 -7.98
N TRP A 44 -0.20 5.80 -7.30
CA TRP A 44 0.41 7.03 -7.82
C TRP A 44 1.92 6.91 -8.04
N LEU A 45 2.66 6.30 -7.11
CA LEU A 45 4.10 6.06 -7.28
C LEU A 45 4.38 5.20 -8.52
N LEU A 46 3.59 4.15 -8.73
CA LEU A 46 3.75 3.24 -9.86
C LEU A 46 3.30 3.86 -11.19
N SER A 47 2.35 4.79 -11.19
CA SER A 47 1.77 5.35 -12.43
C SER A 47 2.35 6.69 -12.85
N GLU A 48 2.69 7.57 -11.92
CA GLU A 48 3.08 8.96 -12.20
C GLU A 48 4.51 9.30 -11.76
N ARG A 49 5.24 8.39 -11.08
CA ARG A 49 6.60 8.62 -10.58
C ARG A 49 7.61 7.61 -11.14
N PRO A 50 7.88 7.63 -12.46
CA PRO A 50 8.87 6.75 -13.09
C PRO A 50 10.30 6.99 -12.59
N ASP A 51 10.54 8.11 -11.91
CA ASP A 51 11.80 8.46 -11.27
C ASP A 51 12.04 7.72 -9.93
N VAL A 52 11.00 7.11 -9.34
CA VAL A 52 11.10 6.35 -8.09
C VAL A 52 11.20 4.86 -8.39
N ASN A 53 12.28 4.21 -7.94
CA ASN A 53 12.37 2.76 -7.98
C ASN A 53 11.59 2.16 -6.80
N VAL A 54 10.28 1.94 -7.00
CA VAL A 54 9.38 1.43 -5.94
C VAL A 54 9.92 0.16 -5.29
N ASP A 55 10.51 -0.78 -6.05
CA ASP A 55 11.03 -2.03 -5.47
C ASP A 55 12.23 -1.81 -4.55
N ALA A 56 13.11 -0.86 -4.89
CA ALA A 56 14.27 -0.56 -4.07
C ALA A 56 13.95 0.39 -2.91
N GLU A 57 12.99 1.30 -3.09
CA GLU A 57 12.84 2.47 -2.23
C GLU A 57 11.64 2.41 -1.29
N ILE A 58 10.58 1.64 -1.59
CA ILE A 58 9.30 1.71 -0.85
C ILE A 58 9.47 1.45 0.66
N ALA A 59 10.34 0.50 1.02
CA ALA A 59 10.63 0.20 2.41
C ALA A 59 11.26 1.39 3.14
N THR A 60 12.22 2.05 2.50
CA THR A 60 12.91 3.21 3.07
C THR A 60 11.97 4.41 3.15
N ILE A 61 11.16 4.65 2.12
CA ILE A 61 10.17 5.74 2.06
C ILE A 61 9.21 5.63 3.24
N ILE A 62 8.56 4.47 3.41
CA ILE A 62 7.53 4.29 4.45
C ILE A 62 8.16 4.30 5.85
N ARG A 63 9.33 3.66 6.06
CA ARG A 63 10.00 3.66 7.36
C ARG A 63 10.37 5.08 7.82
N ARG A 64 10.98 5.87 6.94
CA ARG A 64 11.36 7.28 7.21
C ARG A 64 10.13 8.16 7.45
N PHE A 65 9.05 7.93 6.71
CA PHE A 65 7.79 8.61 6.96
C PHE A 65 7.24 8.28 8.35
N ASN A 66 7.10 7.00 8.69
CA ASN A 66 6.60 6.57 9.99
C ASN A 66 7.39 7.22 11.14
N GLU A 67 8.72 7.20 11.08
CA GLU A 67 9.60 7.83 12.07
C GLU A 67 9.39 9.35 12.16
N SER A 68 9.26 10.02 11.02
CA SER A 68 9.07 11.49 10.97
C SER A 68 7.78 11.97 11.65
N VAL A 69 6.75 11.11 11.71
CA VAL A 69 5.47 11.39 12.37
C VAL A 69 5.37 10.75 13.77
N GLY A 70 6.52 10.36 14.35
CA GLY A 70 6.62 9.80 15.70
C GLY A 70 6.22 8.32 15.83
N GLY A 71 6.11 7.60 14.71
CA GLY A 71 5.90 6.17 14.67
C GLY A 71 7.19 5.39 14.92
N VAL A 72 7.04 4.14 15.36
CA VAL A 72 8.15 3.19 15.58
C VAL A 72 8.02 2.05 14.58
N ASN A 73 9.14 1.62 14.02
CA ASN A 73 9.23 0.43 13.18
C ASN A 73 9.95 -0.67 13.99
N ASP A 74 9.18 -1.61 14.55
CA ASP A 74 9.71 -2.73 15.34
C ASP A 74 9.04 -4.05 14.94
N ASP A 75 9.18 -5.09 15.74
CA ASP A 75 8.68 -6.44 15.45
C ASP A 75 7.15 -6.56 15.52
N THR A 76 6.47 -5.54 16.06
CA THR A 76 5.04 -5.57 16.37
C THR A 76 4.25 -4.47 15.67
N GLN A 77 4.88 -3.35 15.31
CA GLN A 77 4.21 -2.17 14.75
C GLN A 77 5.05 -1.44 13.67
N GLY A 78 4.41 -0.52 12.95
CA GLY A 78 5.04 0.26 11.88
C GLY A 78 5.09 -0.51 10.55
N TYR A 79 6.20 -0.35 9.84
CA TYR A 79 6.40 -0.95 8.51
C TYR A 79 6.26 -2.48 8.53
N HIS A 80 5.70 -3.03 7.45
CA HIS A 80 5.56 -4.46 7.24
C HIS A 80 5.93 -4.80 5.80
N ASP A 81 7.08 -5.45 5.60
CA ASP A 81 7.66 -5.62 4.26
C ASP A 81 6.82 -6.55 3.38
N SER A 82 6.47 -7.74 3.87
CA SER A 82 5.71 -8.70 3.06
C SER A 82 4.32 -8.20 2.66
N ILE A 83 3.59 -7.55 3.58
CA ILE A 83 2.30 -6.91 3.26
C ILE A 83 2.49 -5.80 2.21
N THR A 84 3.48 -4.93 2.38
CA THR A 84 3.76 -3.84 1.43
C THR A 84 4.04 -4.39 0.03
N ARG A 85 4.91 -5.41 -0.06
CA ARG A 85 5.29 -6.07 -1.31
C ARG A 85 4.12 -6.78 -1.98
N ALA A 86 3.26 -7.43 -1.20
CA ALA A 86 2.03 -8.02 -1.72
C ALA A 86 1.14 -6.95 -2.38
N TYR A 87 0.90 -5.82 -1.72
CA TYR A 87 0.11 -4.74 -2.31
C TYR A 87 0.80 -4.11 -3.53
N VAL A 88 2.13 -3.95 -3.54
CA VAL A 88 2.84 -3.48 -4.74
C VAL A 88 2.61 -4.42 -5.93
N ALA A 89 2.68 -5.74 -5.73
CA ALA A 89 2.36 -6.72 -6.77
C ALA A 89 0.89 -6.62 -7.22
N GLY A 90 -0.05 -6.55 -6.28
CA GLY A 90 -1.47 -6.39 -6.57
C GLY A 90 -1.77 -5.12 -7.37
N VAL A 91 -1.20 -3.98 -6.98
CA VAL A 91 -1.40 -2.70 -7.69
C VAL A 91 -0.81 -2.74 -9.10
N ARG A 92 0.33 -3.40 -9.31
CA ARG A 92 0.88 -3.62 -10.66
C ARG A 92 -0.04 -4.49 -11.51
N ALA A 93 -0.53 -5.60 -10.97
CA ALA A 93 -1.47 -6.47 -11.65
C ALA A 93 -2.77 -5.72 -12.01
N PHE A 94 -3.28 -4.88 -11.10
CA PHE A 94 -4.43 -4.01 -11.35
C PHE A 94 -4.18 -3.00 -12.47
N LEU A 95 -3.05 -2.29 -12.44
CA LEU A 95 -2.67 -1.32 -13.47
C LEU A 95 -2.49 -1.97 -14.85
N SER A 96 -1.99 -3.21 -14.92
CA SER A 96 -1.82 -3.93 -16.18
C SER A 96 -3.14 -4.31 -16.87
N GLN A 97 -4.25 -4.35 -16.11
CA GLN A 97 -5.57 -4.75 -16.58
C GLN A 97 -6.53 -3.57 -16.77
N THR A 98 -6.12 -2.36 -16.38
CA THR A 98 -7.00 -1.18 -16.36
C THR A 98 -6.57 -0.18 -17.44
N PRO A 99 -7.46 0.23 -18.36
CA PRO A 99 -7.14 1.24 -19.35
C PRO A 99 -6.87 2.60 -18.71
N GLU A 100 -6.27 3.52 -19.47
CA GLU A 100 -5.90 4.82 -18.93
C GLU A 100 -7.11 5.73 -18.61
N THR A 101 -7.46 5.86 -17.32
CA THR A 101 -8.47 6.78 -16.78
C THR A 101 -7.86 7.81 -15.81
N ARG A 102 -8.67 8.71 -15.24
CA ARG A 102 -8.19 9.69 -14.24
C ARG A 102 -7.63 9.00 -12.99
N LEU A 103 -6.68 9.63 -12.31
CA LEU A 103 -5.99 9.02 -11.16
C LEU A 103 -6.98 8.64 -10.04
N ALA A 104 -7.91 9.52 -9.70
CA ALA A 104 -8.94 9.26 -8.69
C ALA A 104 -9.85 8.09 -9.08
N GLU A 105 -10.21 7.98 -10.36
CA GLU A 105 -11.03 6.87 -10.84
C GLU A 105 -10.30 5.53 -10.71
N ARG A 106 -9.00 5.48 -11.05
CA ARG A 106 -8.19 4.25 -10.88
C ARG A 106 -8.01 3.86 -9.43
N VAL A 107 -7.70 4.82 -8.56
CA VAL A 107 -7.57 4.54 -7.11
C VAL A 107 -8.91 4.07 -6.55
N ASN A 108 -10.02 4.71 -6.91
CA ASN A 108 -11.33 4.28 -6.43
C ASN A 108 -11.71 2.88 -6.95
N ALA A 109 -11.40 2.57 -8.20
CA ALA A 109 -11.59 1.23 -8.74
C ALA A 109 -10.71 0.18 -8.04
N LEU A 110 -9.46 0.50 -7.71
CA LEU A 110 -8.58 -0.35 -6.90
C LEU A 110 -9.18 -0.59 -5.51
N LEU A 111 -9.62 0.47 -4.83
CA LEU A 111 -10.21 0.40 -3.48
C LEU A 111 -11.48 -0.47 -3.45
N LEU A 112 -12.27 -0.44 -4.52
CA LEU A 112 -13.50 -1.23 -4.66
C LEU A 112 -13.26 -2.66 -5.16
N SER A 113 -12.05 -2.98 -5.61
CA SER A 113 -11.66 -4.33 -6.02
C SER A 113 -11.28 -5.21 -4.83
N ASP A 114 -11.16 -6.52 -5.06
CA ASP A 114 -10.63 -7.45 -4.06
C ASP A 114 -9.27 -7.00 -3.49
N ILE A 115 -8.40 -6.39 -4.33
CA ILE A 115 -7.06 -5.90 -3.93
C ILE A 115 -7.18 -4.77 -2.91
N GLY A 116 -8.29 -4.03 -2.90
CA GLY A 116 -8.56 -2.99 -1.91
C GLY A 116 -8.80 -3.52 -0.51
N GLY A 117 -9.08 -4.82 -0.35
CA GLY A 117 -9.38 -5.45 0.94
C GLY A 117 -8.15 -5.59 1.85
N ARG A 118 -8.30 -5.24 3.14
CA ARG A 118 -7.20 -5.31 4.13
C ARG A 118 -6.67 -6.72 4.36
N ASP A 119 -7.52 -7.72 4.15
CA ASP A 119 -7.23 -9.14 4.26
C ASP A 119 -6.77 -9.77 2.93
N TRP A 120 -6.69 -8.99 1.84
CA TRP A 120 -6.28 -9.50 0.53
C TRP A 120 -4.93 -10.27 0.54
N PRO A 121 -3.89 -9.87 1.29
CA PRO A 121 -2.66 -10.65 1.40
C PRO A 121 -2.87 -12.08 1.94
N LEU A 122 -3.92 -12.33 2.75
CA LEU A 122 -4.23 -13.66 3.30
C LEU A 122 -4.74 -14.66 2.24
N ARG A 123 -4.94 -14.23 0.99
CA ARG A 123 -5.17 -15.15 -0.13
C ARG A 123 -3.90 -15.87 -0.56
N PHE A 124 -2.73 -15.32 -0.24
CA PHE A 124 -1.41 -15.82 -0.64
C PHE A 124 -0.61 -16.33 0.56
N TYR A 125 -0.84 -15.77 1.74
CA TYR A 125 -0.13 -16.10 2.97
C TYR A 125 -1.05 -16.73 4.02
N SER A 126 -0.54 -17.75 4.72
CA SER A 126 -1.11 -18.15 6.00
C SER A 126 -0.98 -17.03 7.03
N ARG A 127 -1.89 -16.99 8.00
CA ARG A 127 -1.82 -16.00 9.10
C ARG A 127 -0.53 -16.14 9.91
N GLU A 128 -0.06 -17.38 10.10
CA GLU A 128 1.16 -17.66 10.85
C GLU A 128 2.38 -17.06 10.15
N LEU A 129 2.52 -17.26 8.84
CA LEU A 129 3.62 -16.69 8.08
C LEU A 129 3.50 -15.16 7.98
N LEU A 130 2.33 -14.65 7.58
CA LEU A 130 2.15 -13.22 7.29
C LEU A 130 2.45 -12.34 8.49
N PHE A 131 2.00 -12.74 9.69
CA PHE A 131 2.16 -11.95 10.91
C PHE A 131 3.41 -12.31 11.71
N SER A 132 4.33 -13.09 11.13
CA SER A 132 5.61 -13.41 11.73
C SER A 132 6.58 -12.22 11.72
N VAL A 133 7.51 -12.17 12.68
CA VAL A 133 8.57 -11.16 12.71
C VAL A 133 9.43 -11.15 11.43
N PRO A 134 9.84 -12.31 10.86
CA PRO A 134 10.52 -12.35 9.57
C PRO A 134 9.75 -11.65 8.46
N ALA A 135 8.45 -11.95 8.28
CA ALA A 135 7.62 -11.36 7.23
C ALA A 135 7.41 -9.84 7.40
N ARG A 136 7.43 -9.35 8.64
CA ARG A 136 7.42 -7.91 8.94
C ARG A 136 8.74 -7.25 8.57
N ARG A 137 9.85 -7.82 9.01
CA ARG A 137 11.19 -7.23 8.85
C ARG A 137 11.68 -7.25 7.41
N GLY A 138 11.32 -8.29 6.67
CA GLY A 138 11.71 -8.50 5.27
C GLY A 138 10.66 -9.29 4.50
N PHE A 139 10.70 -9.16 3.18
CA PHE A 139 9.86 -9.94 2.29
C PHE A 139 10.15 -11.44 2.45
N VAL A 140 9.09 -12.21 2.66
CA VAL A 140 9.12 -13.67 2.57
C VAL A 140 8.14 -14.11 1.49
N GLU A 141 8.49 -15.17 0.77
CA GLU A 141 7.61 -15.73 -0.27
C GLU A 141 6.30 -16.26 0.34
N PRO A 142 5.14 -16.09 -0.32
CA PRO A 142 3.88 -16.63 0.17
C PRO A 142 3.82 -18.15 0.15
N ASP A 143 3.10 -18.73 1.10
CA ASP A 143 3.00 -20.18 1.35
C ASP A 143 1.69 -20.83 0.88
N LEU A 144 0.66 -20.05 0.51
CA LEU A 144 -0.61 -20.59 0.01
C LEU A 144 -0.75 -20.50 -1.52
N ALA A 145 -0.33 -19.37 -2.10
CA ALA A 145 -0.42 -19.12 -3.54
C ALA A 145 0.60 -18.05 -3.97
N PRO A 146 1.13 -18.06 -5.20
CA PRO A 146 2.03 -17.02 -5.69
C PRO A 146 1.33 -15.66 -5.77
N LEU A 147 2.10 -14.58 -5.57
CA LEU A 147 1.62 -13.22 -5.86
C LEU A 147 1.33 -13.07 -7.37
N PRO A 148 0.37 -12.21 -7.75
CA PRO A 148 0.01 -11.96 -9.15
C PRO A 148 1.07 -11.15 -9.92
#